data_AF-A0A2S4JQK8-F1
#
_entry.id   AF-A0A2S4JQK8-F1
#
_cell.length_a   1.000
_cell.length_b   1.000
_cell.length_c   1.000
_cell.angle_alpha   90.00
_cell.angle_beta   90.00
_cell.angle_gamma   90.00
#
_symmetry.space_group_name_H-M   'P 1'
#
loop_
_entity.id
_entity.type
_entity.pdbx_description
1 polymer ?
#
loop_
_entity_poly.entity_id
_entity_poly.type
_entity_poly.pdbx_seq_one_letter_code
_entity_poly.pdbx_strand_id
1 'polypeptide(L)'
;MPWAKPWSNSPPHKRNEPPRTVARPGSTPLAVVLALLAPAALTLAGCLPDFGGTGTTATTGEDTPGNHAARPAGGAEEAPPAITAWDDLPDSFLPHRDFTLTLGDLRELLAGESSQIAETILESPQEFLGLMGQALEMPRDLFVLVDKETPLPADYVPRDLVDLTKYQDRLTLNREGLSLRKILMPDLLAMVEEAAREGVILDLSSTYRSYAYQEWLFQYWVDRIGQERAERSSARPGSSQHQLGTAIDFGSVTGPFAEHPAGRWLAEKGWRYGFSLSYPQGYEDVTGYIYEPWHFRYISRPGTRLERFFFDGIQQYFLEFWDRREPFFRERYHSTSPSRW
;
A
#
# COMPACT_ATOMS: atom_id res chain seq x y z
N MET A 1 -1.16 -14.60 68.80
CA MET A 1 -2.11 -15.06 67.77
C MET A 1 -3.49 -14.51 68.10
N PRO A 2 -4.33 -14.02 67.16
CA PRO A 2 -4.08 -13.74 65.74
C PRO A 2 -4.35 -12.27 65.35
N TRP A 3 -3.75 -11.84 64.24
CA TRP A 3 -4.01 -10.58 63.55
C TRP A 3 -5.19 -10.71 62.59
N ALA A 4 -6.05 -9.69 62.53
CA ALA A 4 -7.10 -9.54 61.52
C ALA A 4 -6.84 -8.30 60.65
N LYS A 5 -6.61 -8.58 59.36
CA LYS A 5 -6.65 -7.83 58.08
C LYS A 5 -6.88 -6.30 58.06
N PRO A 6 -6.17 -5.58 57.15
CA PRO A 6 -6.68 -4.37 56.51
C PRO A 6 -7.23 -4.64 55.09
N TRP A 7 -8.44 -4.11 54.90
CA TRP A 7 -9.07 -3.49 53.74
C TRP A 7 -8.32 -3.49 52.39
N SER A 8 -8.96 -4.07 51.36
CA SER A 8 -8.69 -3.78 49.95
C SER A 8 -9.93 -3.13 49.31
N ASN A 9 -9.83 -1.85 48.97
CA ASN A 9 -10.77 -1.20 48.06
C ASN A 9 -10.37 -1.55 46.62
N SER A 10 -11.26 -2.20 45.88
CA SER A 10 -11.22 -2.23 44.42
C SER A 10 -12.62 -1.88 43.90
N PRO A 11 -12.78 -0.91 43.00
CA PRO A 11 -14.07 -0.61 42.40
C PRO A 11 -14.43 -1.70 41.37
N PRO A 12 -15.72 -1.97 41.11
CA PRO A 12 -16.10 -3.01 40.17
C PRO A 12 -15.78 -2.58 38.73
N HIS A 13 -15.11 -3.48 37.99
CA HIS A 13 -14.98 -3.41 36.55
C HIS A 13 -16.37 -3.38 35.90
N LYS A 14 -16.73 -2.26 35.27
CA LYS A 14 -17.86 -2.19 34.35
C LYS A 14 -17.49 -2.97 33.08
N ARG A 15 -18.24 -4.03 32.79
CA ARG A 15 -18.24 -4.70 31.49
C ARG A 15 -18.82 -3.70 30.47
N ASN A 16 -18.12 -3.50 29.36
CA ASN A 16 -18.67 -2.78 28.21
C ASN A 16 -19.68 -3.70 27.51
N GLU A 17 -20.97 -3.48 27.77
CA GLU A 17 -22.04 -4.02 26.92
C GLU A 17 -22.13 -3.19 25.63
N PRO A 18 -22.42 -3.81 24.47
CA PRO A 18 -22.66 -3.08 23.23
C PRO A 18 -23.92 -2.19 23.35
N PRO A 19 -23.97 -1.04 22.65
CA PRO A 19 -25.10 -0.13 22.76
C PRO A 19 -26.39 -0.78 22.29
N ARG A 20 -27.42 -0.73 23.15
CA ARG A 20 -28.81 -1.09 22.78
C ARG A 20 -29.33 -0.07 21.77
N THR A 21 -29.62 -0.53 20.57
CA THR A 21 -30.32 0.25 19.55
C THR A 21 -31.79 0.47 19.95
N VAL A 22 -32.14 1.72 20.25
CA VAL A 22 -33.53 2.16 20.31
C VAL A 22 -33.98 2.42 18.88
N ALA A 23 -34.88 1.57 18.36
CA ALA A 23 -35.46 1.72 17.04
C ALA A 23 -36.30 3.01 16.94
N ARG A 24 -35.94 3.91 16.03
CA ARG A 24 -36.84 4.92 15.49
C ARG A 24 -37.55 4.33 14.26
N PRO A 25 -38.87 4.52 14.08
CA PRO A 25 -39.56 4.03 12.90
C PRO A 25 -39.25 4.96 11.72
N GLY A 26 -38.69 4.44 10.62
CA GLY A 26 -38.63 5.19 9.37
C GLY A 26 -37.47 4.95 8.39
N SER A 27 -36.58 3.98 8.58
CA SER A 27 -35.56 3.65 7.57
C SER A 27 -35.69 2.20 7.08
N THR A 28 -36.00 2.06 5.81
CA THR A 28 -35.86 0.81 5.05
C THR A 28 -34.40 0.36 5.07
N PRO A 29 -34.10 -0.94 5.28
CA PRO A 29 -32.72 -1.41 5.20
C PRO A 29 -32.29 -1.45 3.73
N LEU A 30 -31.13 -0.88 3.43
CA LEU A 30 -30.46 -1.02 2.13
C LEU A 30 -30.16 -2.50 1.87
N ALA A 31 -30.78 -3.06 0.84
CA ALA A 31 -30.45 -4.37 0.33
C ALA A 31 -29.16 -4.28 -0.49
N VAL A 32 -28.12 -5.01 -0.08
CA VAL A 32 -26.95 -5.27 -0.92
C VAL A 32 -27.37 -6.30 -1.97
N VAL A 33 -27.53 -5.86 -3.21
CA VAL A 33 -27.78 -6.74 -4.36
C VAL A 33 -26.43 -7.22 -4.89
N LEU A 34 -26.15 -8.51 -4.73
CA LEU A 34 -25.00 -9.16 -5.36
C LEU A 34 -25.32 -9.37 -6.85
N ALA A 35 -24.73 -8.55 -7.72
CA ALA A 35 -24.90 -8.68 -9.17
C ALA A 35 -23.87 -9.68 -9.74
N LEU A 36 -24.36 -10.70 -10.45
CA LEU A 36 -23.57 -11.62 -11.26
C LEU A 36 -23.08 -10.88 -12.52
N LEU A 37 -21.77 -10.84 -12.77
CA LEU A 37 -21.18 -10.25 -13.96
C LEU A 37 -20.92 -11.30 -15.05
N ALA A 38 -21.35 -11.00 -16.27
CA ALA A 38 -20.93 -11.66 -17.51
C ALA A 38 -19.74 -10.88 -18.14
N PRO A 39 -18.85 -11.51 -18.91
CA PRO A 39 -17.62 -10.87 -19.36
C PRO A 39 -17.87 -9.99 -20.59
N ALA A 40 -17.40 -8.74 -20.53
CA ALA A 40 -17.20 -7.89 -21.70
C ALA A 40 -15.69 -7.69 -21.88
N ALA A 41 -15.17 -8.18 -23.01
CA ALA A 41 -13.79 -7.98 -23.43
C ALA A 41 -13.59 -6.53 -23.88
N LEU A 42 -12.57 -5.86 -23.35
CA LEU A 42 -12.14 -4.55 -23.85
C LEU A 42 -10.66 -4.61 -24.20
N THR A 43 -10.38 -4.49 -25.50
CA THR A 43 -9.05 -4.36 -26.09
C THR A 43 -8.51 -2.94 -25.85
N LEU A 44 -7.40 -2.80 -25.13
CA LEU A 44 -6.66 -1.54 -25.01
C LEU A 44 -5.59 -1.48 -26.10
N ALA A 45 -5.80 -0.60 -27.08
CA ALA A 45 -4.78 -0.17 -28.02
C ALA A 45 -3.94 0.93 -27.37
N GLY A 46 -2.61 0.76 -27.40
CA GLY A 46 -1.64 1.69 -26.83
C GLY A 46 -1.46 2.96 -27.68
N CYS A 47 -1.22 4.08 -27.00
CA CYS A 47 -0.56 5.25 -27.57
C CYS A 47 0.26 5.92 -26.46
N LEU A 48 1.60 5.82 -26.59
CA LEU A 48 2.57 6.69 -25.91
C LEU A 48 2.54 8.08 -26.56
N PRO A 49 2.70 9.18 -25.81
CA PRO A 49 3.18 10.43 -26.37
C PRO A 49 4.69 10.59 -26.17
N ASP A 50 5.35 10.71 -27.31
CA ASP A 50 6.70 11.18 -27.55
C ASP A 50 6.79 12.70 -27.27
N PHE A 51 7.76 13.14 -26.46
CA PHE A 51 8.05 14.56 -26.24
C PHE A 51 9.31 14.95 -27.02
N GLY A 52 9.15 15.12 -28.33
CA GLY A 52 10.11 15.76 -29.22
C GLY A 52 9.80 17.24 -29.39
N GLY A 53 10.78 18.10 -29.11
CA GLY A 53 10.65 19.55 -29.16
C GLY A 53 10.67 20.14 -30.58
N THR A 54 10.21 21.39 -30.68
CA THR A 54 10.58 22.32 -31.74
C THR A 54 10.63 23.73 -31.16
N GLY A 55 11.80 24.36 -31.25
CA GLY A 55 11.95 25.80 -31.06
C GLY A 55 11.50 26.57 -32.30
N THR A 56 11.46 27.91 -32.18
CA THR A 56 11.92 28.91 -33.18
C THR A 56 11.67 30.33 -32.65
N THR A 57 12.78 31.04 -32.40
CA THR A 57 13.16 32.47 -32.65
C THR A 57 12.12 33.61 -32.52
N ALA A 58 12.43 34.86 -32.19
CA ALA A 58 13.65 35.66 -32.02
C ALA A 58 13.26 37.02 -31.37
N THR A 59 14.20 37.75 -30.77
CA THR A 59 14.63 39.12 -31.17
C THR A 59 15.70 39.70 -30.23
N THR A 60 16.90 39.88 -30.80
CA THR A 60 17.87 41.02 -30.74
C THR A 60 17.97 41.95 -29.53
N GLY A 61 19.23 42.14 -29.07
CA GLY A 61 19.73 43.33 -28.36
C GLY A 61 21.20 43.17 -27.93
N GLU A 62 22.11 43.87 -28.60
CA GLU A 62 23.56 43.99 -28.31
C GLU A 62 23.85 44.71 -26.97
N ASP A 63 24.92 44.35 -26.24
CA ASP A 63 26.16 45.16 -26.13
C ASP A 63 27.13 44.76 -24.97
N THR A 64 28.44 44.78 -25.33
CA THR A 64 29.68 44.98 -24.52
C THR A 64 30.38 43.80 -23.77
N PRO A 65 31.71 43.60 -23.95
CA PRO A 65 32.48 42.51 -23.33
C PRO A 65 33.23 42.93 -22.04
N GLY A 66 33.18 42.06 -21.02
CA GLY A 66 33.94 42.17 -19.77
C GLY A 66 34.78 40.93 -19.51
N ASN A 67 36.10 41.13 -19.46
CA ASN A 67 37.16 40.14 -19.33
C ASN A 67 37.30 39.62 -17.88
N HIS A 68 37.14 38.32 -17.61
CA HIS A 68 37.68 37.67 -16.40
C HIS A 68 38.10 36.20 -16.65
N ALA A 69 39.43 36.03 -16.74
CA ALA A 69 40.30 34.92 -16.35
C ALA A 69 39.71 33.50 -16.20
N ALA A 70 40.26 32.60 -17.03
CA ALA A 70 40.12 31.15 -16.99
C ALA A 70 40.58 30.51 -15.66
N ARG A 71 39.78 29.58 -15.14
CA ARG A 71 40.22 28.51 -14.20
C ARG A 71 40.47 27.23 -15.01
N PRO A 72 41.44 26.38 -14.62
CA PRO A 72 41.82 25.21 -15.40
C PRO A 72 40.71 24.16 -15.34
N ALA A 73 40.51 23.49 -16.48
CA ALA A 73 39.62 22.35 -16.66
C ALA A 73 40.05 21.21 -15.73
N GLY A 74 39.27 20.97 -14.67
CA GLY A 74 39.24 19.67 -14.00
C GLY A 74 38.48 18.70 -14.90
N GLY A 75 39.07 17.52 -15.13
CA GLY A 75 38.55 16.51 -16.04
C GLY A 75 37.06 16.24 -15.81
N ALA A 76 36.31 16.17 -16.89
CA ALA A 76 35.00 15.56 -16.88
C ALA A 76 35.20 14.10 -16.44
N GLU A 77 34.78 13.79 -15.22
CA GLU A 77 34.54 12.42 -14.81
C GLU A 77 33.43 11.93 -15.76
N GLU A 78 33.83 11.14 -16.76
CA GLU A 78 32.91 10.53 -17.71
C GLU A 78 31.82 9.83 -16.91
N ALA A 79 30.56 10.24 -17.12
CA ALA A 79 29.43 9.53 -16.55
C ALA A 79 29.59 8.05 -16.94
N PRO A 80 29.49 7.12 -15.98
CA PRO A 80 29.66 5.71 -16.28
C PRO A 80 28.72 5.31 -17.43
N PRO A 81 29.19 4.50 -18.39
CA PRO A 81 28.39 4.13 -19.54
C PRO A 81 27.07 3.53 -19.07
N ALA A 82 25.97 3.95 -19.70
CA ALA A 82 24.67 3.34 -19.46
C ALA A 82 24.79 1.84 -19.73
N ILE A 83 24.48 1.02 -18.73
CA ILE A 83 24.41 -0.43 -18.89
C ILE A 83 23.26 -0.69 -19.86
N THR A 84 23.58 -1.13 -21.08
CA THR A 84 22.61 -1.32 -22.16
C THR A 84 21.93 -2.69 -22.14
N ALA A 85 22.48 -3.66 -21.39
CA ALA A 85 21.87 -4.97 -21.13
C ALA A 85 22.43 -5.54 -19.82
N TRP A 86 21.60 -5.65 -18.79
CA TRP A 86 21.99 -6.19 -17.48
C TRP A 86 22.28 -7.69 -17.52
N ASP A 87 21.64 -8.42 -18.45
CA ASP A 87 21.81 -9.87 -18.59
C ASP A 87 23.22 -10.29 -18.99
N ASP A 88 23.94 -9.43 -19.70
CA ASP A 88 25.29 -9.73 -20.18
C ASP A 88 26.38 -9.44 -19.14
N LEU A 89 26.01 -8.86 -17.98
CA LEU A 89 26.96 -8.56 -16.92
C LEU A 89 27.36 -9.83 -16.15
N PRO A 90 28.64 -9.94 -15.74
CA PRO A 90 29.12 -11.10 -15.01
C PRO A 90 28.46 -11.20 -13.63
N ASP A 91 28.30 -12.43 -13.14
CA ASP A 91 27.69 -12.70 -11.83
C ASP A 91 28.39 -11.97 -10.68
N SER A 92 29.69 -11.68 -10.79
CA SER A 92 30.45 -10.94 -9.78
C SER A 92 30.15 -9.44 -9.72
N PHE A 93 29.36 -8.91 -10.64
CA PHE A 93 29.04 -7.48 -10.70
C PHE A 93 28.14 -7.08 -9.51
N LEU A 94 28.45 -5.97 -8.84
CA LEU A 94 27.61 -5.41 -7.79
C LEU A 94 26.55 -4.47 -8.42
N PRO A 95 25.25 -4.81 -8.39
CA PRO A 95 24.20 -4.07 -9.07
C PRO A 95 23.78 -2.78 -8.36
N HIS A 96 24.08 -2.61 -7.07
CA HIS A 96 23.72 -1.41 -6.32
C HIS A 96 24.74 -1.10 -5.23
N ARG A 97 25.06 0.18 -5.06
CA ARG A 97 26.10 0.64 -4.11
C ARG A 97 25.76 0.43 -2.63
N ASP A 98 24.48 0.46 -2.28
CA ASP A 98 24.03 0.34 -0.89
C ASP A 98 23.84 -1.13 -0.46
N PHE A 99 24.08 -2.08 -1.39
CA PHE A 99 23.97 -3.51 -1.14
C PHE A 99 25.29 -4.23 -1.34
N THR A 100 25.62 -5.13 -0.43
CA THR A 100 26.71 -6.11 -0.59
C THR A 100 26.15 -7.41 -1.16
N LEU A 101 25.57 -7.34 -2.36
CA LEU A 101 25.09 -8.50 -3.12
C LEU A 101 25.49 -8.34 -4.57
N THR A 102 25.80 -9.42 -5.24
CA THR A 102 26.20 -9.46 -6.65
C THR A 102 25.01 -9.80 -7.56
N LEU A 103 25.16 -9.63 -8.87
CA LEU A 103 24.13 -10.01 -9.84
C LEU A 103 23.89 -11.53 -9.81
N GLY A 104 24.92 -12.33 -9.54
CA GLY A 104 24.80 -13.77 -9.31
C GLY A 104 23.94 -14.08 -8.08
N ASP A 105 24.18 -13.38 -6.95
CA ASP A 105 23.36 -13.54 -5.74
C ASP A 105 21.88 -13.20 -6.01
N LEU A 106 21.64 -12.14 -6.80
CA LEU A 106 20.28 -11.72 -7.17
C LEU A 106 19.61 -12.74 -8.10
N ARG A 107 20.33 -13.26 -9.10
CA ARG A 107 19.84 -14.32 -10.01
C ARG A 107 19.49 -15.60 -9.23
N GLU A 108 20.35 -16.02 -8.31
CA GLU A 108 20.11 -17.19 -7.46
C GLU A 108 18.88 -16.99 -6.57
N LEU A 109 18.72 -15.81 -5.95
CA LEU A 109 17.55 -15.46 -5.15
C LEU A 109 16.25 -15.59 -5.97
N LEU A 110 16.27 -15.10 -7.21
CA LEU A 110 15.11 -15.02 -8.10
C LEU A 110 14.77 -16.33 -8.83
N ALA A 111 15.65 -17.34 -8.79
CA ALA A 111 15.43 -18.62 -9.47
C ALA A 111 14.17 -19.37 -8.99
N GLY A 112 13.59 -19.00 -7.85
CA GLY A 112 12.34 -19.56 -7.31
C GLY A 112 11.09 -18.69 -7.53
N GLU A 113 11.22 -17.52 -8.16
CA GLU A 113 10.08 -16.64 -8.46
C GLU A 113 9.52 -16.91 -9.88
N SER A 114 8.40 -16.30 -10.25
CA SER A 114 7.87 -16.42 -11.61
C SER A 114 8.84 -15.82 -12.62
N SER A 115 8.88 -16.35 -13.86
CA SER A 115 9.79 -15.86 -14.90
C SER A 115 9.60 -14.37 -15.16
N GLN A 116 8.35 -13.89 -15.18
CA GLN A 116 8.02 -12.48 -15.40
C GLN A 116 8.55 -11.56 -14.31
N ILE A 117 8.38 -11.91 -13.02
CA ILE A 117 8.88 -11.10 -11.90
C ILE A 117 10.42 -11.09 -11.91
N ALA A 118 11.03 -12.27 -12.10
CA ALA A 118 12.49 -12.39 -12.15
C ALA A 118 13.09 -11.57 -13.30
N GLU A 119 12.52 -11.68 -14.51
CA GLU A 119 12.93 -10.90 -15.69
C GLU A 119 12.80 -9.40 -15.42
N THR A 120 11.66 -8.94 -14.93
CA THR A 120 11.42 -7.51 -14.65
C THR A 120 12.43 -6.93 -13.65
N ILE A 121 12.78 -7.71 -12.61
CA ILE A 121 13.80 -7.29 -11.63
C ILE A 121 15.20 -7.26 -12.27
N LEU A 122 15.55 -8.26 -13.08
CA LEU A 122 16.87 -8.38 -13.72
C LEU A 122 17.07 -7.37 -14.86
N GLU A 123 16.00 -6.88 -15.49
CA GLU A 123 16.04 -5.79 -16.47
C GLU A 123 16.40 -4.44 -15.84
N SER A 124 16.11 -4.24 -14.55
CA SER A 124 16.35 -2.96 -13.84
C SER A 124 16.75 -3.16 -12.36
N PRO A 125 17.84 -3.89 -12.08
CA PRO A 125 18.19 -4.31 -10.73
C PRO A 125 18.62 -3.13 -9.86
N GLN A 126 19.21 -2.09 -10.46
CA GLN A 126 19.59 -0.88 -9.73
C GLN A 126 18.35 -0.12 -9.20
N GLU A 127 17.28 -0.02 -10.00
CA GLU A 127 16.04 0.63 -9.57
C GLU A 127 15.31 -0.22 -8.51
N PHE A 128 15.21 -1.53 -8.76
CA PHE A 128 14.63 -2.48 -7.80
C PHE A 128 15.32 -2.39 -6.44
N LEU A 129 16.65 -2.47 -6.41
CA LEU A 129 17.43 -2.41 -5.18
C LEU A 129 17.35 -1.03 -4.52
N GLY A 130 17.32 0.06 -5.30
CA GLY A 130 17.10 1.40 -4.77
C GLY A 130 15.76 1.56 -4.05
N LEU A 131 14.68 0.96 -4.57
CA LEU A 131 13.38 0.94 -3.92
C LEU A 131 13.34 -0.05 -2.74
N MET A 132 13.98 -1.21 -2.86
CA MET A 132 14.12 -2.19 -1.78
C MET A 132 14.82 -1.57 -0.57
N GLY A 133 15.92 -0.83 -0.79
CA GLY A 133 16.61 -0.08 0.28
C GLY A 133 15.69 0.91 0.99
N GLN A 134 14.92 1.71 0.24
CA GLN A 134 13.93 2.62 0.81
C GLN A 134 12.83 1.89 1.61
N ALA A 135 12.36 0.74 1.11
CA ALA A 135 11.38 -0.07 1.84
C ALA A 135 11.98 -0.66 3.12
N LEU A 136 13.25 -1.08 3.12
CA LEU A 136 13.93 -1.61 4.32
C LEU A 136 14.08 -0.59 5.45
N GLU A 137 14.05 0.71 5.13
CA GLU A 137 14.07 1.83 6.09
C GLU A 137 12.69 2.12 6.69
N MET A 138 11.61 1.61 6.10
CA MET A 138 10.26 1.75 6.65
C MET A 138 10.03 0.74 7.79
N PRO A 139 9.09 1.01 8.72
CA PRO A 139 8.71 0.04 9.75
C PRO A 139 8.26 -1.28 9.13
N ARG A 140 8.87 -2.39 9.60
CA ARG A 140 8.59 -3.74 9.12
C ARG A 140 7.10 -4.12 9.15
N ASP A 141 6.36 -3.58 10.12
CA ASP A 141 4.93 -3.88 10.31
C ASP A 141 4.02 -3.30 9.20
N LEU A 142 4.55 -2.46 8.29
CA LEU A 142 3.82 -2.00 7.10
C LEU A 142 3.69 -3.07 6.02
N PHE A 143 4.63 -4.02 5.95
CA PHE A 143 4.73 -5.04 4.89
C PHE A 143 4.36 -6.44 5.37
N VAL A 144 3.73 -6.57 6.54
CA VAL A 144 3.29 -7.88 7.05
C VAL A 144 2.31 -8.50 6.05
N LEU A 145 2.55 -9.76 5.69
CA LEU A 145 1.62 -10.56 4.93
C LEU A 145 0.44 -10.93 5.84
N VAL A 146 -0.77 -10.56 5.43
CA VAL A 146 -2.02 -10.91 6.12
C VAL A 146 -3.00 -11.39 5.09
N ASP A 147 -3.26 -12.69 5.11
CA ASP A 147 -4.16 -13.39 4.20
C ASP A 147 -4.83 -14.57 4.91
N LYS A 148 -5.39 -15.51 4.14
CA LYS A 148 -6.09 -16.68 4.68
C LYS A 148 -5.17 -17.68 5.38
N GLU A 149 -3.90 -17.73 4.99
CA GLU A 149 -2.90 -18.66 5.51
C GLU A 149 -2.03 -18.04 6.60
N THR A 150 -1.97 -16.70 6.64
CA THR A 150 -1.12 -15.91 7.55
C THR A 150 -1.99 -14.97 8.41
N PRO A 151 -2.74 -15.50 9.40
CA PRO A 151 -3.58 -14.67 10.26
C PRO A 151 -2.76 -13.93 11.33
N LEU A 152 -3.20 -12.73 11.66
CA LEU A 152 -2.71 -11.99 12.82
C LEU A 152 -3.16 -12.62 14.14
N PRO A 153 -2.37 -12.47 15.21
CA PRO A 153 -2.80 -12.82 16.56
C PRO A 153 -4.10 -12.12 16.97
N ALA A 154 -4.91 -12.80 17.78
CA ALA A 154 -6.19 -12.26 18.25
C ALA A 154 -6.05 -11.00 19.11
N ASP A 155 -4.90 -10.84 19.77
CA ASP A 155 -4.55 -9.69 20.60
C ASP A 155 -3.74 -8.62 19.87
N TYR A 156 -3.46 -8.79 18.57
CA TYR A 156 -2.78 -7.78 17.79
C TYR A 156 -3.64 -6.52 17.65
N VAL A 157 -3.10 -5.41 18.16
CA VAL A 157 -3.66 -4.06 18.04
C VAL A 157 -2.53 -3.07 17.77
N PRO A 158 -2.58 -2.27 16.69
CA PRO A 158 -1.58 -1.24 16.45
C PRO A 158 -1.54 -0.21 17.59
N ARG A 159 -0.34 0.16 18.04
CA ARG A 159 -0.15 1.02 19.21
C ARG A 159 -0.33 2.51 18.91
N ASP A 160 -0.38 2.88 17.63
CA ASP A 160 -0.33 4.25 17.13
C ASP A 160 -1.59 4.65 16.35
N LEU A 161 -2.74 4.03 16.66
CA LEU A 161 -4.02 4.41 16.07
C LEU A 161 -4.39 5.85 16.46
N VAL A 162 -4.81 6.64 15.48
CA VAL A 162 -5.38 7.97 15.66
C VAL A 162 -6.84 7.98 15.25
N ASP A 163 -7.66 8.66 16.04
CA ASP A 163 -9.07 8.93 15.74
C ASP A 163 -9.19 9.93 14.60
N LEU A 164 -9.91 9.54 13.54
CA LEU A 164 -10.04 10.35 12.33
C LEU A 164 -10.98 11.54 12.49
N THR A 165 -11.83 11.57 13.53
CA THR A 165 -12.68 12.75 13.82
C THR A 165 -11.84 14.01 14.09
N LYS A 166 -10.58 13.85 14.51
CA LYS A 166 -9.61 14.94 14.69
C LYS A 166 -9.15 15.58 13.38
N TYR A 167 -9.48 14.98 12.24
CA TYR A 167 -9.10 15.40 10.90
C TYR A 167 -10.32 15.67 10.00
N GLN A 168 -11.51 15.83 10.59
CA GLN A 168 -12.77 16.03 9.86
C GLN A 168 -12.83 17.33 9.04
N ASP A 169 -11.91 18.26 9.30
CA ASP A 169 -11.71 19.47 8.50
C ASP A 169 -11.04 19.17 7.14
N ARG A 170 -10.44 17.98 6.99
CA ARG A 170 -9.70 17.55 5.81
C ARG A 170 -10.17 16.22 5.22
N LEU A 171 -10.80 15.36 6.02
CA LEU A 171 -11.27 14.04 5.62
C LEU A 171 -12.80 14.00 5.58
N THR A 172 -13.36 13.37 4.56
CA THR A 172 -14.79 13.02 4.54
C THR A 172 -14.98 11.62 5.14
N LEU A 173 -15.71 11.54 6.24
CA LEU A 173 -15.94 10.31 7.00
C LEU A 173 -17.41 9.89 6.90
N ASN A 174 -17.68 8.66 6.47
CA ASN A 174 -19.06 8.15 6.36
C ASN A 174 -19.66 7.68 7.69
N ARG A 175 -18.83 7.52 8.73
CA ARG A 175 -19.26 7.18 10.10
C ARG A 175 -18.23 7.61 11.14
N GLU A 176 -18.66 7.66 12.38
CA GLU A 176 -17.78 7.84 13.55
C GLU A 176 -17.00 6.55 13.87
N GLY A 177 -16.00 6.67 14.75
CA GLY A 177 -15.20 5.54 15.25
C GLY A 177 -14.13 5.03 14.28
N LEU A 178 -13.90 5.75 13.17
CA LEU A 178 -12.83 5.43 12.25
C LEU A 178 -11.47 5.83 12.84
N SER A 179 -10.53 4.90 12.77
CA SER A 179 -9.14 5.11 13.17
C SER A 179 -8.16 4.46 12.19
N LEU A 180 -6.98 5.04 12.07
CA LEU A 180 -5.87 4.56 11.24
C LEU A 180 -4.56 4.72 11.99
N ARG A 181 -3.53 3.96 11.62
CA ARG A 181 -2.19 4.17 12.16
C ARG A 181 -1.69 5.57 11.80
N LYS A 182 -0.98 6.20 12.74
CA LYS A 182 -0.45 7.56 12.59
C LYS A 182 0.48 7.70 11.39
N ILE A 183 1.26 6.65 11.08
CA ILE A 183 2.31 6.69 10.05
C ILE A 183 1.79 7.04 8.65
N LEU A 184 0.60 6.58 8.27
CA LEU A 184 0.05 6.85 6.93
C LEU A 184 -0.67 8.20 6.82
N MET A 185 -0.89 8.91 7.93
CA MET A 185 -1.68 10.14 7.94
C MET A 185 -1.12 11.23 7.04
N PRO A 186 0.20 11.51 6.99
CA PRO A 186 0.74 12.52 6.07
C PRO A 186 0.44 12.18 4.61
N ASP A 187 0.56 10.93 4.22
CA ASP A 187 0.31 10.47 2.86
C ASP A 187 -1.19 10.47 2.51
N LEU A 188 -2.05 10.00 3.43
CA LEU A 188 -3.50 10.08 3.28
C LEU A 188 -3.94 11.53 3.07
N LEU A 189 -3.46 12.43 3.92
CA LEU A 189 -3.84 13.84 3.89
C LEU A 189 -3.36 14.54 2.61
N ALA A 190 -2.20 14.15 2.08
CA ALA A 190 -1.72 14.64 0.79
C ALA A 190 -2.54 14.06 -0.38
N MET A 191 -2.94 12.78 -0.31
CA MET A 191 -3.76 12.11 -1.31
C MET A 191 -5.14 12.75 -1.45
N VAL A 192 -5.84 12.95 -0.33
CA VAL A 192 -7.17 13.58 -0.33
C VAL A 192 -7.11 15.03 -0.82
N GLU A 193 -6.01 15.74 -0.55
CA GLU A 193 -5.82 17.11 -1.01
C GLU A 193 -5.59 17.17 -2.53
N GLU A 194 -4.83 16.25 -3.11
CA GLU A 194 -4.70 16.16 -4.57
C GLU A 194 -6.02 15.77 -5.23
N ALA A 195 -6.73 14.78 -4.70
CA ALA A 195 -8.05 14.41 -5.19
C ALA A 195 -9.01 15.61 -5.18
N ALA A 196 -9.05 16.37 -4.08
CA ALA A 196 -9.91 17.55 -3.94
C ALA A 196 -9.55 18.66 -4.95
N ARG A 197 -8.25 18.88 -5.23
CA ARG A 197 -7.81 19.82 -6.26
C ARG A 197 -8.29 19.43 -7.67
N GLU A 198 -8.53 18.15 -7.90
CA GLU A 198 -9.06 17.60 -9.14
C GLU A 198 -10.60 17.41 -9.12
N GLY A 199 -11.28 17.94 -8.09
CA GLY A 199 -12.73 17.85 -7.95
C GLY A 199 -13.25 16.49 -7.51
N VAL A 200 -12.37 15.63 -6.97
CA VAL A 200 -12.71 14.28 -6.49
C VAL A 200 -12.70 14.27 -4.96
N ILE A 201 -13.79 13.77 -4.35
CA ILE A 201 -13.88 13.54 -2.91
C ILE A 201 -13.64 12.06 -2.64
N LEU A 202 -12.76 11.76 -1.68
CA LEU A 202 -12.47 10.40 -1.23
C LEU A 202 -13.13 10.18 0.14
N ASP A 203 -14.27 9.50 0.14
CA ASP A 203 -15.00 9.20 1.38
C ASP A 203 -14.45 7.94 2.05
N LEU A 204 -14.17 8.02 3.35
CA LEU A 204 -13.69 6.87 4.14
C LEU A 204 -14.87 6.18 4.83
N SER A 205 -15.09 4.90 4.52
CA SER A 205 -16.22 4.10 5.01
C SER A 205 -15.86 3.12 6.10
N SER A 206 -14.72 2.45 5.96
CA SER A 206 -14.19 1.54 6.97
C SER A 206 -12.67 1.68 7.07
N THR A 207 -12.15 1.53 8.28
CA THR A 207 -10.72 1.59 8.58
C THR A 207 -10.41 0.51 9.62
N TYR A 208 -9.53 0.76 10.61
CA TYR A 208 -9.19 -0.23 11.64
C TYR A 208 -10.41 -1.00 12.19
N ARG A 209 -10.31 -2.33 12.14
CA ARG A 209 -11.26 -3.28 12.74
C ARG A 209 -10.53 -4.19 13.70
N SER A 210 -11.01 -4.28 14.94
CA SER A 210 -10.46 -5.23 15.91
C SER A 210 -10.77 -6.68 15.50
N TYR A 211 -9.98 -7.62 16.02
CA TYR A 211 -10.22 -9.06 15.84
C TYR A 211 -11.66 -9.45 16.22
N ALA A 212 -12.13 -9.03 17.39
CA ALA A 212 -13.48 -9.34 17.88
C ALA A 212 -14.59 -8.76 16.99
N TYR A 213 -14.39 -7.57 16.42
CA TYR A 213 -15.33 -7.02 15.45
C TYR A 213 -15.35 -7.84 14.15
N GLN A 214 -14.18 -8.27 13.68
CA GLN A 214 -14.06 -9.11 12.49
C GLN A 214 -14.71 -10.49 12.70
N GLU A 215 -14.59 -11.08 13.89
CA GLU A 215 -15.24 -12.34 14.25
C GLU A 215 -16.77 -12.24 14.14
N TRP A 216 -17.35 -11.22 14.77
CA TRP A 216 -18.78 -10.94 14.65
C TRP A 216 -19.22 -10.71 13.20
N LEU A 217 -18.44 -9.92 12.44
CA LEU A 217 -18.78 -9.58 11.06
C LEU A 217 -18.72 -10.80 10.13
N PHE A 218 -17.71 -11.65 10.29
CA PHE A 218 -17.59 -12.89 9.53
C PHE A 218 -18.78 -13.79 9.81
N GLN A 219 -19.13 -14.02 11.08
CA GLN A 219 -20.29 -14.83 11.45
C GLN A 219 -21.60 -14.26 10.89
N TYR A 220 -21.77 -12.93 10.94
CA TYR A 220 -22.92 -12.25 10.35
C TYR A 220 -23.08 -12.56 8.86
N TRP A 221 -21.99 -12.63 8.09
CA TRP A 221 -22.05 -12.99 6.67
C TRP A 221 -22.26 -14.49 6.47
N VAL A 222 -21.63 -15.35 7.28
CA VAL A 222 -21.88 -16.81 7.27
C VAL A 222 -23.38 -17.09 7.44
N ASP A 223 -24.03 -16.44 8.40
CA ASP A 223 -25.46 -16.63 8.68
C ASP A 223 -26.37 -16.16 7.53
N ARG A 224 -25.92 -15.19 6.71
CA ARG A 224 -26.71 -14.58 5.64
C ARG A 224 -26.53 -15.23 4.28
N ILE A 225 -25.30 -15.56 3.92
CA ILE A 225 -24.95 -16.00 2.56
C ILE A 225 -24.29 -17.38 2.54
N GLY A 226 -24.12 -18.01 3.70
CA GLY A 226 -23.41 -19.28 3.85
C GLY A 226 -21.89 -19.10 3.89
N GLN A 227 -21.21 -20.03 4.55
CA GLN A 227 -19.78 -19.94 4.81
C GLN A 227 -18.95 -19.84 3.51
N GLU A 228 -19.22 -20.69 2.52
CA GLU A 228 -18.48 -20.71 1.25
C GLU A 228 -18.49 -19.34 0.55
N ARG A 229 -19.63 -18.64 0.54
CA ARG A 229 -19.73 -17.31 -0.06
C ARG A 229 -19.12 -16.24 0.84
N ALA A 230 -19.29 -16.35 2.15
CA ALA A 230 -18.70 -15.41 3.12
C ALA A 230 -17.17 -15.41 3.03
N GLU A 231 -16.54 -16.58 2.86
CA GLU A 231 -15.08 -16.71 2.74
C GLU A 231 -14.48 -16.02 1.52
N ARG A 232 -15.30 -15.72 0.50
CA ARG A 232 -14.86 -15.01 -0.71
C ARG A 232 -14.87 -13.49 -0.56
N SER A 233 -15.65 -12.94 0.38
CA SER A 233 -15.86 -11.49 0.53
C SER A 233 -15.76 -10.97 1.96
N SER A 234 -15.45 -11.84 2.92
CA SER A 234 -15.30 -11.47 4.32
C SER A 234 -14.17 -12.28 4.93
N ALA A 235 -13.14 -11.56 5.36
CA ALA A 235 -12.00 -12.18 6.02
C ALA A 235 -12.41 -12.85 7.33
N ARG A 236 -11.83 -14.01 7.61
CA ARG A 236 -11.84 -14.62 8.94
C ARG A 236 -11.16 -13.67 9.94
N PRO A 237 -11.51 -13.72 11.24
CA PRO A 237 -10.80 -12.93 12.24
C PRO A 237 -9.31 -13.30 12.24
N GLY A 238 -8.43 -12.29 12.31
CA GLY A 238 -6.98 -12.44 12.11
C GLY A 238 -6.54 -12.28 10.65
N SER A 239 -7.33 -12.69 9.67
CA SER A 239 -7.01 -12.59 8.23
C SER A 239 -7.46 -11.27 7.57
N SER A 240 -7.99 -10.33 8.35
CA SER A 240 -8.46 -9.04 7.85
C SER A 240 -7.36 -8.00 7.89
N GLN A 241 -6.98 -7.46 6.73
CA GLN A 241 -5.99 -6.37 6.66
C GLN A 241 -6.44 -5.11 7.42
N HIS A 242 -7.74 -4.92 7.68
CA HIS A 242 -8.23 -3.84 8.53
C HIS A 242 -7.71 -3.94 9.96
N GLN A 243 -7.32 -5.11 10.45
CA GLN A 243 -6.72 -5.25 11.78
C GLN A 243 -5.32 -4.60 11.88
N LEU A 244 -4.63 -4.41 10.75
CA LEU A 244 -3.36 -3.67 10.69
C LEU A 244 -3.53 -2.15 10.93
N GLY A 245 -4.76 -1.63 10.82
CA GLY A 245 -5.01 -0.19 10.87
C GLY A 245 -4.40 0.61 9.71
N THR A 246 -4.02 -0.08 8.63
CA THR A 246 -3.50 0.52 7.38
C THR A 246 -4.41 0.30 6.18
N ALA A 247 -5.52 -0.43 6.34
CA ALA A 247 -6.53 -0.60 5.29
C ALA A 247 -7.66 0.43 5.42
N ILE A 248 -8.18 0.85 4.27
CA ILE A 248 -9.29 1.78 4.12
C ILE A 248 -10.24 1.22 3.06
N ASP A 249 -11.53 1.14 3.40
CA ASP A 249 -12.59 0.98 2.41
C ASP A 249 -13.12 2.36 2.05
N PHE A 250 -13.05 2.72 0.77
CA PHE A 250 -13.54 4.00 0.25
C PHE A 250 -14.95 3.92 -0.34
N GLY A 251 -15.65 5.06 -0.32
CA GLY A 251 -16.93 5.22 -1.02
C GLY A 251 -18.01 4.25 -0.57
N SER A 252 -18.82 3.75 -1.51
CA SER A 252 -20.01 2.95 -1.20
C SER A 252 -19.74 1.50 -0.78
N VAL A 253 -18.48 1.03 -0.84
CA VAL A 253 -18.11 -0.38 -0.53
C VAL A 253 -18.93 -1.36 -1.38
N THR A 254 -19.04 -1.06 -2.68
CA THR A 254 -19.77 -1.89 -3.65
C THR A 254 -19.06 -1.90 -5.00
N GLY A 255 -19.33 -2.92 -5.83
CA GLY A 255 -18.73 -3.07 -7.16
C GLY A 255 -18.80 -1.82 -8.06
N PRO A 256 -19.94 -1.10 -8.13
CA PRO A 256 -20.06 0.14 -8.90
C PRO A 256 -19.07 1.25 -8.52
N PHE A 257 -18.39 1.16 -7.37
CA PHE A 257 -17.34 2.10 -7.00
C PHE A 257 -16.18 2.11 -8.01
N ALA A 258 -15.91 1.00 -8.71
CA ALA A 258 -14.91 0.94 -9.78
C ALA A 258 -15.13 2.01 -10.87
N GLU A 259 -16.40 2.30 -11.19
CA GLU A 259 -16.79 3.29 -12.20
C GLU A 259 -17.12 4.67 -11.60
N HIS A 260 -17.00 4.83 -10.29
CA HIS A 260 -17.16 6.13 -9.65
C HIS A 260 -15.91 6.98 -9.89
N PRO A 261 -16.01 8.32 -10.08
CA PRO A 261 -14.85 9.18 -10.24
C PRO A 261 -13.78 8.98 -9.16
N ALA A 262 -14.19 8.83 -7.89
CA ALA A 262 -13.29 8.53 -6.78
C ALA A 262 -12.58 7.17 -6.89
N GLY A 263 -13.28 6.12 -7.34
CA GLY A 263 -12.69 4.80 -7.51
C GLY A 263 -11.68 4.76 -8.65
N ARG A 264 -12.01 5.36 -9.80
CA ARG A 264 -11.07 5.51 -10.92
C ARG A 264 -9.83 6.32 -10.52
N TRP A 265 -10.03 7.44 -9.81
CA TRP A 265 -8.93 8.27 -9.32
C TRP A 265 -7.99 7.49 -8.39
N LEU A 266 -8.55 6.73 -7.44
CA LEU A 266 -7.78 5.89 -6.52
C LEU A 266 -7.00 4.80 -7.26
N ALA A 267 -7.64 4.10 -8.20
CA ALA A 267 -6.97 3.06 -8.99
C ALA A 267 -5.78 3.61 -9.80
N GLU A 268 -5.91 4.83 -10.33
CA GLU A 268 -4.86 5.47 -11.12
C GLU A 268 -3.73 6.05 -10.26
N LYS A 269 -4.06 6.67 -9.12
CA LYS A 269 -3.14 7.56 -8.39
C LYS A 269 -2.84 7.16 -6.94
N GLY A 270 -3.63 6.28 -6.32
CA GLY A 270 -3.48 5.89 -4.92
C GLY A 270 -2.07 5.36 -4.59
N TRP A 271 -1.48 4.62 -5.52
CA TRP A 271 -0.13 4.07 -5.37
C TRP A 271 0.95 5.14 -5.17
N ARG A 272 0.77 6.35 -5.71
CA ARG A 272 1.74 7.46 -5.54
C ARG A 272 1.87 7.89 -4.08
N TYR A 273 0.83 7.60 -3.29
CA TYR A 273 0.67 7.92 -1.88
C TYR A 273 0.85 6.69 -0.98
N GLY A 274 1.30 5.56 -1.52
CA GLY A 274 1.52 4.36 -0.74
C GLY A 274 0.27 3.50 -0.51
N PHE A 275 -0.84 3.79 -1.20
CA PHE A 275 -2.08 3.00 -1.13
C PHE A 275 -2.18 2.02 -2.31
N SER A 276 -2.32 0.74 -2.00
CA SER A 276 -2.43 -0.36 -2.94
C SER A 276 -3.84 -0.96 -2.92
N LEU A 277 -4.39 -1.24 -4.10
CA LEU A 277 -5.65 -1.98 -4.24
C LEU A 277 -5.38 -3.45 -3.89
N SER A 278 -5.94 -3.92 -2.77
CA SER A 278 -5.50 -5.23 -2.24
C SER A 278 -6.13 -6.41 -2.96
N TYR A 279 -7.34 -6.23 -3.50
CA TYR A 279 -8.10 -7.29 -4.17
C TYR A 279 -8.49 -6.83 -5.59
N PRO A 280 -7.57 -6.89 -6.56
CA PRO A 280 -7.82 -6.46 -7.94
C PRO A 280 -8.66 -7.48 -8.74
N GLN A 281 -9.28 -7.00 -9.81
CA GLN A 281 -10.13 -7.83 -10.67
C GLN A 281 -9.31 -8.94 -11.35
N GLY A 282 -9.79 -10.18 -11.27
CA GLY A 282 -9.14 -11.34 -11.91
C GLY A 282 -8.09 -12.05 -11.04
N TYR A 283 -7.86 -11.59 -9.81
CA TYR A 283 -6.83 -12.14 -8.91
C TYR A 283 -7.42 -12.80 -7.66
N GLU A 284 -8.65 -13.32 -7.73
CA GLU A 284 -9.26 -14.01 -6.60
C GLU A 284 -8.51 -15.31 -6.24
N ASP A 285 -8.00 -16.04 -7.24
CA ASP A 285 -7.20 -17.26 -6.99
C ASP A 285 -5.85 -16.96 -6.32
N VAL A 286 -5.39 -15.71 -6.40
CA VAL A 286 -4.12 -15.25 -5.81
C VAL A 286 -4.38 -14.67 -4.42
N THR A 287 -5.37 -13.79 -4.29
CA THR A 287 -5.63 -13.05 -3.04
C THR A 287 -6.59 -13.77 -2.09
N GLY A 288 -7.37 -14.73 -2.60
CA GLY A 288 -8.45 -15.41 -1.91
C GLY A 288 -9.75 -14.60 -1.78
N TYR A 289 -9.81 -13.37 -2.29
CA TYR A 289 -11.00 -12.51 -2.18
C TYR A 289 -11.49 -12.05 -3.55
N ILE A 290 -12.80 -11.83 -3.66
CA ILE A 290 -13.40 -11.21 -4.85
C ILE A 290 -12.83 -9.82 -5.11
N TYR A 291 -13.05 -9.30 -6.31
CA TYR A 291 -12.69 -7.92 -6.64
C TYR A 291 -13.35 -6.92 -5.68
N GLU A 292 -12.53 -6.11 -5.00
CA GLU A 292 -12.97 -5.05 -4.09
C GLU A 292 -12.39 -3.69 -4.51
N PRO A 293 -13.01 -2.97 -5.47
CA PRO A 293 -12.51 -1.67 -5.94
C PRO A 293 -12.37 -0.59 -4.86
N TRP A 294 -12.94 -0.82 -3.68
CA TRP A 294 -12.94 0.11 -2.56
C TRP A 294 -11.82 -0.14 -1.55
N HIS A 295 -11.24 -1.35 -1.49
CA HIS A 295 -10.35 -1.77 -0.40
C HIS A 295 -8.89 -1.49 -0.76
N PHE A 296 -8.33 -0.46 -0.14
CA PHE A 296 -6.94 -0.07 -0.31
C PHE A 296 -6.16 -0.23 0.99
N ARG A 297 -4.95 -0.78 0.91
CA ARG A 297 -4.03 -0.89 2.04
C ARG A 297 -2.81 0.00 1.81
N TYR A 298 -2.43 0.73 2.87
CA TYR A 298 -1.17 1.46 2.89
C TYR A 298 0.01 0.52 3.15
N ILE A 299 0.94 0.47 2.21
CA ILE A 299 2.20 -0.29 2.29
C ILE A 299 3.42 0.62 2.04
N SER A 300 3.30 1.92 2.33
CA SER A 300 4.30 2.96 2.02
C SER A 300 4.50 3.25 0.52
N ARG A 301 5.04 4.44 0.21
CA ARG A 301 5.38 4.84 -1.16
C ARG A 301 6.43 3.95 -1.84
N PRO A 302 7.56 3.57 -1.20
CA PRO A 302 8.48 2.62 -1.84
C PRO A 302 7.83 1.25 -2.03
N GLY A 303 6.97 0.81 -1.11
CA GLY A 303 6.22 -0.45 -1.24
C GLY A 303 5.32 -0.50 -2.46
N THR A 304 4.46 0.50 -2.65
CA THR A 304 3.58 0.55 -3.83
C THR A 304 4.33 0.75 -5.14
N ARG A 305 5.54 1.34 -5.10
CA ARG A 305 6.42 1.41 -6.27
C ARG A 305 7.03 0.05 -6.61
N LEU A 306 7.50 -0.69 -5.60
CA LEU A 306 7.96 -2.08 -5.78
C LEU A 306 6.83 -2.91 -6.38
N GLU A 307 5.68 -2.93 -5.72
CA GLU A 307 4.46 -3.62 -6.18
C GLU A 307 4.15 -3.29 -7.65
N ARG A 308 4.05 -1.99 -7.97
CA ARG A 308 3.64 -1.52 -9.29
C ARG A 308 4.62 -1.87 -10.41
N PHE A 309 5.91 -1.75 -10.16
CA PHE A 309 6.93 -1.85 -11.21
C PHE A 309 7.60 -3.21 -11.30
N PHE A 310 7.57 -4.02 -10.24
CA PHE A 310 8.29 -5.30 -10.19
C PHE A 310 7.40 -6.50 -9.86
N PHE A 311 6.15 -6.28 -9.42
CA PHE A 311 5.24 -7.35 -9.02
C PHE A 311 3.85 -7.19 -9.68
N ASP A 312 3.83 -6.77 -10.95
CA ASP A 312 2.63 -6.63 -11.79
C ASP A 312 1.53 -5.70 -11.23
N GLY A 313 1.85 -4.86 -10.25
CA GLY A 313 0.84 -4.06 -9.53
C GLY A 313 -0.05 -4.90 -8.61
N ILE A 314 0.41 -6.09 -8.21
CA ILE A 314 -0.33 -7.01 -7.35
C ILE A 314 0.31 -7.05 -5.96
N GLN A 315 -0.39 -6.46 -5.00
CA GLN A 315 0.05 -6.40 -3.60
C GLN A 315 0.47 -7.75 -3.03
N GLN A 316 -0.31 -8.80 -3.31
CA GLN A 316 -0.08 -10.14 -2.78
C GLN A 316 1.29 -10.68 -3.23
N TYR A 317 1.65 -10.54 -4.51
CA TYR A 317 2.95 -10.99 -5.03
C TYR A 317 4.11 -10.26 -4.35
N PHE A 318 4.01 -8.94 -4.19
CA PHE A 318 5.04 -8.18 -3.49
C PHE A 318 5.19 -8.61 -2.02
N LEU A 319 4.08 -8.75 -1.29
CA LEU A 319 4.13 -9.07 0.13
C LEU A 319 4.60 -10.50 0.40
N GLU A 320 4.22 -11.46 -0.45
CA GLU A 320 4.75 -12.82 -0.41
C GLU A 320 6.25 -12.87 -0.68
N PHE A 321 6.71 -12.13 -1.69
CA PHE A 321 8.14 -11.99 -1.96
C PHE A 321 8.86 -11.36 -0.76
N TRP A 322 8.32 -10.27 -0.23
CA TRP A 322 8.87 -9.57 0.93
C TRP A 322 8.97 -10.50 2.14
N ASP A 323 7.88 -11.18 2.50
CA ASP A 323 7.84 -12.09 3.65
C ASP A 323 8.92 -13.17 3.58
N ARG A 324 9.14 -13.75 2.39
CA ARG A 324 10.16 -14.78 2.17
C ARG A 324 11.60 -14.25 2.08
N ARG A 325 11.79 -13.06 1.49
CA ARG A 325 13.12 -12.62 1.00
C ARG A 325 13.68 -11.40 1.73
N GLU A 326 12.88 -10.67 2.50
CA GLU A 326 13.33 -9.48 3.20
C GLU A 326 14.59 -9.69 4.06
N PRO A 327 14.76 -10.80 4.81
CA PRO A 327 15.97 -11.03 5.60
C PRO A 327 17.24 -11.05 4.75
N PHE A 328 17.19 -11.66 3.56
CA PHE A 328 18.32 -11.72 2.64
C PHE A 328 18.80 -10.32 2.24
N PHE A 329 17.86 -9.44 1.89
CA PHE A 329 18.17 -8.06 1.54
C PHE A 329 18.67 -7.27 2.74
N ARG A 330 18.03 -7.43 3.91
CA ARG A 330 18.42 -6.67 5.10
C ARG A 330 19.83 -6.99 5.56
N GLU A 331 20.22 -8.26 5.56
CA GLU A 331 21.58 -8.67 5.93
C GLU A 331 22.66 -8.07 5.03
N ARG A 332 22.29 -7.70 3.80
CA ARG A 332 23.20 -7.17 2.76
C ARG A 332 23.03 -5.68 2.54
N TYR A 333 22.11 -5.02 3.25
CA TYR A 333 21.85 -3.59 3.13
C TYR A 333 22.73 -2.79 4.09
N HIS A 334 23.48 -1.83 3.56
CA HIS A 334 24.27 -0.88 4.35
C HIS A 334 23.77 0.52 4.03
N SER A 335 23.03 1.13 4.95
CA SER A 335 22.52 2.49 4.75
C SER A 335 23.69 3.47 4.64
N THR A 336 23.78 4.16 3.51
CA THR A 336 24.75 5.25 3.32
C THR A 336 24.23 6.59 3.83
N SER A 337 23.01 6.66 4.38
CA SER A 337 22.51 7.89 4.99
C SER A 337 23.32 8.16 6.27
N PRO A 338 24.07 9.29 6.34
CA PRO A 338 24.57 9.75 7.62
C PRO A 338 23.34 9.95 8.50
N SER A 339 23.30 9.25 9.63
CA SER A 339 22.24 9.31 10.62
C SER A 339 21.74 10.75 10.79
N ARG A 340 20.55 11.05 10.28
CA ARG A 340 19.86 12.32 10.59
C ARG A 340 19.21 12.15 11.96
N TRP A 341 20.01 12.40 12.99
CA TRP A 341 19.54 12.74 14.34
C TRP A 341 19.65 14.25 14.52
#